data_AF-A0A093G412-F1
#
_entry.id   AF-A0A093G412-F1
#
_cell.length_a   1.000
_cell.length_b   1.000
_cell.length_c   1.000
_cell.angle_alpha   90.00
_cell.angle_beta   90.00
_cell.angle_gamma   90.00
#
_symmetry.space_group_name_H-M   'P 1'
#
loop_
_entity.id
_entity.type
_entity.pdbx_description
1 polymer ?
#
loop_
_entity_poly.entity_id
_entity_poly.type
_entity_poly.pdbx_seq_one_letter_code
_entity_poly.pdbx_strand_id
1 'polypeptide(L)'
;DPGALPARGAYIKYESSKAGKRLERSEGRFQRSLQAPGLLLTLNVSARYQRIKGFGGSLSDSAALNILQLSRPAQDRLLRSYFSESVLPLPAVLCGFVELQLSQALCPLLQIPLLHRASAMSSRPLSLLASPWTTPAWMKSNGDVRGKGILKGQAGDKYHKTWANYFIKFLDEYAKHNVTFWAVTAQNEPLAALLTPPQFPTIAFTAVSQRDFVVHDLGPALARSAHRTRLIIMDDQRIHLPHWAKVVLGNATAARYSAGVGVHWYLDSIVPASCLDATHKLFPDHFLLYTEACSGFLTFRFSVSLGCWERGVHYSHSILTVLNHFVAGWTDWNLALDLKGGPNWVKNYVDSPVIVDSSKDVFYKQPMFYHLGHFSKFIPEGSQRVGLHSSRRCLTCQLQHVAALRPDGALVLVVLNK
;
A
#
# COMPACT_ATOMS: atom_id res chain seq x y z
N ASP A 1 -26.15 -1.80 5.15
CA ASP A 1 -24.96 -2.48 5.67
C ASP A 1 -24.25 -3.22 4.54
N PRO A 2 -23.04 -2.81 4.11
CA PRO A 2 -22.27 -3.51 3.08
C PRO A 2 -21.76 -4.90 3.53
N GLY A 3 -21.97 -5.27 4.80
CA GLY A 3 -21.79 -6.63 5.30
C GLY A 3 -22.99 -7.57 5.05
N ALA A 4 -24.14 -7.05 4.63
CA ALA A 4 -25.32 -7.89 4.37
C ALA A 4 -25.12 -8.73 3.10
N LEU A 5 -24.96 -10.04 3.28
CA LEU A 5 -24.93 -10.99 2.18
C LEU A 5 -26.30 -10.99 1.47
N PRO A 6 -26.33 -11.10 0.12
CA PRO A 6 -27.59 -11.26 -0.59
C PRO A 6 -28.30 -12.54 -0.17
N ALA A 7 -29.63 -12.55 -0.28
CA ALA A 7 -30.41 -13.78 -0.15
C ALA A 7 -29.91 -14.86 -1.12
N ARG A 8 -30.06 -16.14 -0.77
CA ARG A 8 -29.62 -17.25 -1.61
C ARG A 8 -30.24 -17.14 -3.01
N GLY A 9 -29.40 -17.17 -4.05
CA GLY A 9 -29.83 -17.00 -5.45
C GLY A 9 -29.85 -15.55 -5.93
N ALA A 10 -29.46 -14.58 -5.11
CA ALA A 10 -29.29 -13.18 -5.48
C ALA A 10 -27.83 -12.73 -5.42
N TYR A 11 -27.54 -11.58 -6.02
CA TYR A 11 -26.26 -10.89 -5.93
C TYR A 11 -26.46 -9.39 -5.68
N ILE A 12 -25.45 -8.76 -5.09
CA ILE A 12 -25.38 -7.30 -4.92
C ILE A 12 -24.34 -6.75 -5.91
N LYS A 13 -24.68 -5.69 -6.62
CA LYS A 13 -23.78 -4.96 -7.52
C LYS A 13 -23.54 -3.55 -6.97
N TYR A 14 -22.29 -3.15 -6.91
CA TYR A 14 -21.88 -1.76 -6.66
C TYR A 14 -21.28 -1.19 -7.94
N GLU A 15 -21.72 0.00 -8.34
CA GLU A 15 -21.34 0.62 -9.62
C GLU A 15 -20.79 2.02 -9.41
N SER A 16 -19.63 2.30 -10.01
CA SER A 16 -19.10 3.66 -10.18
C SER A 16 -18.89 3.92 -11.66
N SER A 17 -19.19 5.13 -12.14
CA SER A 17 -19.04 5.48 -13.55
C SER A 17 -18.51 6.91 -13.73
N LYS A 18 -17.87 7.16 -14.88
CA LYS A 18 -17.42 8.50 -15.29
C LYS A 18 -18.58 9.50 -15.29
N ALA A 19 -19.80 9.04 -15.62
CA ALA A 19 -21.02 9.85 -15.65
C ALA A 19 -21.52 10.30 -14.26
N GLY A 20 -20.99 9.75 -13.15
CA GLY A 20 -21.27 10.27 -11.81
C GLY A 20 -21.70 9.25 -10.77
N LYS A 21 -21.88 7.97 -11.13
CA LYS A 21 -22.20 6.93 -10.14
C LYS A 21 -21.03 6.72 -9.19
N ARG A 22 -21.30 6.53 -7.90
CA ARG A 22 -20.29 6.38 -6.84
C ARG A 22 -20.69 5.27 -5.87
N LEU A 23 -20.20 4.06 -6.10
CA LEU A 23 -20.56 2.86 -5.33
C LEU A 23 -22.09 2.71 -5.18
N GLU A 24 -22.82 2.96 -6.26
CA GLU A 24 -24.27 2.86 -6.31
C GLU A 24 -24.68 1.39 -6.18
N ARG A 25 -25.48 1.07 -5.17
CA ARG A 25 -25.90 -0.29 -4.85
C ARG A 25 -27.14 -0.68 -5.66
N SER A 26 -27.12 -1.86 -6.23
CA SER A 26 -28.26 -2.53 -6.85
C SER A 26 -28.24 -4.03 -6.52
N GLU A 27 -29.37 -4.70 -6.74
CA GLU A 27 -29.49 -6.15 -6.53
C GLU A 27 -29.97 -6.83 -7.82
N GLY A 28 -29.61 -8.10 -7.99
CA GLY A 28 -30.12 -8.94 -9.06
C GLY A 28 -30.24 -10.39 -8.63
N ARG A 29 -30.79 -11.23 -9.51
CA ARG A 29 -30.97 -12.66 -9.26
C ARG A 29 -30.21 -13.49 -10.28
N PHE A 30 -29.63 -14.59 -9.81
CA PHE A 30 -29.03 -15.58 -10.70
C PHE A 30 -30.12 -16.30 -11.48
N GLN A 31 -29.86 -16.49 -12.77
CA GLN A 31 -30.71 -17.28 -13.65
C GLN A 31 -30.28 -18.75 -13.58
N ARG A 32 -31.22 -19.68 -13.77
CA ARG A 32 -30.93 -21.11 -13.94
C ARG A 32 -30.65 -21.44 -15.42
N SER A 33 -29.79 -20.66 -16.06
CA SER A 33 -29.34 -20.91 -17.43
C SER A 33 -27.84 -20.70 -17.51
N LEU A 34 -27.15 -21.63 -18.18
CA LEU A 34 -25.72 -21.54 -18.47
C LEU A 34 -25.45 -20.93 -19.85
N GLN A 35 -26.50 -20.68 -20.64
CA GLN A 35 -26.35 -20.06 -21.96
C GLN A 35 -26.31 -18.54 -21.82
N ALA A 36 -25.15 -17.96 -22.11
CA ALA A 36 -24.98 -16.52 -22.26
C ALA A 36 -24.58 -16.22 -23.72
N PRO A 37 -25.31 -15.35 -24.45
CA PRO A 37 -24.95 -14.98 -25.82
C PRO A 37 -23.65 -14.14 -25.87
N GLY A 38 -23.24 -13.57 -24.74
CA GLY A 38 -22.12 -12.66 -24.58
C GLY A 38 -20.86 -13.25 -23.91
N LEU A 39 -19.99 -12.39 -23.42
CA LEU A 39 -18.82 -12.78 -22.65
C LEU A 39 -19.25 -13.54 -21.38
N LEU A 40 -18.64 -14.69 -21.12
CA LEU A 40 -18.91 -15.48 -19.92
C LEU A 40 -17.65 -15.56 -19.06
N LEU A 41 -17.75 -15.10 -17.82
CA LEU A 41 -16.72 -15.24 -16.80
C LEU A 41 -17.12 -16.39 -15.87
N THR A 42 -16.33 -17.47 -15.88
CA THR A 42 -16.58 -18.70 -15.10
C THR A 42 -15.65 -18.75 -13.90
N LEU A 43 -16.21 -18.73 -12.70
CA LEU A 43 -15.46 -18.86 -11.45
C LEU A 43 -14.99 -20.31 -11.26
N ASN A 44 -13.70 -20.48 -10.98
CA ASN A 44 -13.13 -21.74 -10.55
C ASN A 44 -12.62 -21.59 -9.12
N VAL A 45 -13.48 -21.93 -8.15
CA VAL A 45 -13.12 -21.87 -6.74
C VAL A 45 -12.04 -22.91 -6.40
N SER A 46 -11.95 -24.05 -7.07
CA SER A 46 -10.91 -25.05 -6.76
C SER A 46 -9.49 -24.53 -7.05
N ALA A 47 -9.33 -23.62 -8.01
CA ALA A 47 -8.07 -22.93 -8.27
C ALA A 47 -7.85 -21.79 -7.25
N ARG A 48 -7.03 -22.05 -6.23
CA ARG A 48 -6.69 -21.09 -5.16
C ARG A 48 -5.31 -20.49 -5.39
N TYR A 49 -5.15 -19.21 -5.08
CA TYR A 49 -3.87 -18.49 -5.15
C TYR A 49 -3.55 -17.82 -3.80
N GLN A 50 -2.94 -16.64 -3.81
CA GLN A 50 -2.53 -15.91 -2.62
C GLN A 50 -3.72 -15.49 -1.74
N ARG A 51 -3.47 -15.40 -0.43
CA ARG A 51 -4.35 -14.74 0.51
C ARG A 51 -4.09 -13.24 0.50
N ILE A 52 -5.15 -12.46 0.55
CA ILE A 52 -5.13 -11.01 0.56
C ILE A 52 -4.92 -10.52 1.98
N LYS A 53 -3.84 -9.77 2.20
CA LYS A 53 -3.55 -9.07 3.43
C LYS A 53 -4.43 -7.85 3.60
N GLY A 54 -4.58 -7.03 2.56
CA GLY A 54 -5.43 -5.85 2.64
C GLY A 54 -5.10 -4.73 1.66
N PHE A 55 -5.73 -3.59 1.90
CA PHE A 55 -5.63 -2.37 1.11
C PHE A 55 -5.58 -1.18 2.05
N GLY A 56 -4.74 -0.20 1.76
CA GLY A 56 -4.58 0.94 2.65
C GLY A 56 -4.05 2.17 1.96
N GLY A 57 -3.52 3.07 2.78
CA GLY A 57 -2.80 4.25 2.36
C GLY A 57 -1.81 4.66 3.43
N SER A 58 -1.24 5.83 3.28
CA SER A 58 -0.25 6.36 4.20
C SER A 58 -0.71 7.55 5.02
N LEU A 59 -0.45 7.45 6.32
CA LEU A 59 -0.55 8.57 7.24
C LEU A 59 0.82 9.23 7.38
N SER A 60 1.23 9.96 6.35
CA SER A 60 2.40 10.84 6.39
C SER A 60 2.14 12.09 7.23
N ASP A 61 3.19 12.86 7.52
CA ASP A 61 3.05 14.17 8.16
C ASP A 61 2.16 15.11 7.34
N SER A 62 2.28 15.10 6.01
CA SER A 62 1.43 15.88 5.12
C SER A 62 -0.04 15.47 5.23
N ALA A 63 -0.33 14.17 5.27
CA ALA A 63 -1.70 13.68 5.45
C ALA A 63 -2.25 14.07 6.82
N ALA A 64 -1.46 13.88 7.89
CA ALA A 64 -1.85 14.24 9.24
C ALA A 64 -2.13 15.74 9.38
N LEU A 65 -1.25 16.61 8.85
CA LEU A 65 -1.41 18.06 8.86
C LEU A 65 -2.69 18.50 8.13
N ASN A 66 -2.94 17.97 6.92
CA ASN A 66 -4.14 18.32 6.17
C ASN A 66 -5.42 17.89 6.88
N ILE A 67 -5.44 16.69 7.46
CA ILE A 67 -6.58 16.22 8.23
C ILE A 67 -6.79 17.15 9.44
N LEU A 68 -5.74 17.45 10.20
CA LEU A 68 -5.85 18.25 11.43
C LEU A 68 -6.22 19.72 11.20
N GLN A 69 -6.05 20.24 9.98
CA GLN A 69 -6.52 21.59 9.61
C GLN A 69 -8.04 21.70 9.44
N LEU A 70 -8.75 20.58 9.30
CA LEU A 70 -10.22 20.57 9.26
C LEU A 70 -10.81 20.72 10.67
N SER A 71 -12.08 21.15 10.77
CA SER A 71 -12.84 21.09 12.01
C SER A 71 -13.00 19.65 12.50
N ARG A 72 -13.16 19.45 13.81
CA ARG A 72 -13.29 18.09 14.38
C ARG A 72 -14.40 17.24 13.71
N PRO A 73 -15.60 17.79 13.42
CA PRO A 73 -16.61 17.05 12.67
C PRO A 73 -16.18 16.68 11.24
N ALA A 74 -15.49 17.57 10.53
CA ALA A 74 -14.97 17.28 9.18
C ALA A 74 -13.85 16.22 9.20
N GLN A 75 -12.95 16.29 10.18
CA GLN A 75 -11.95 15.24 10.43
C GLN A 75 -12.60 13.88 10.66
N ASP A 76 -13.62 13.80 11.52
CA ASP A 76 -14.32 12.55 11.81
C ASP A 76 -15.03 12.00 10.56
N ARG A 77 -15.63 12.85 9.72
CA ARG A 77 -16.22 12.43 8.43
C ARG A 77 -15.16 11.92 7.45
N LEU A 78 -13.98 12.54 7.41
CA LEU A 78 -12.86 12.10 6.57
C LEU A 78 -12.34 10.75 7.04
N LEU A 79 -12.00 10.59 8.33
CA LEU A 79 -11.52 9.32 8.88
C LEU A 79 -12.55 8.20 8.73
N ARG A 80 -13.83 8.46 8.98
CA ARG A 80 -14.91 7.49 8.74
C ARG A 80 -15.02 7.09 7.27
N SER A 81 -14.66 7.96 6.33
CA SER A 81 -14.65 7.61 4.92
C SER A 81 -13.66 6.47 4.63
N TYR A 82 -12.52 6.43 5.30
CA TYR A 82 -11.46 5.42 5.10
C TYR A 82 -11.50 4.20 6.01
N PHE A 83 -11.99 4.35 7.24
CA PHE A 83 -11.86 3.32 8.27
C PHE A 83 -13.19 2.74 8.73
N SER A 84 -14.32 3.43 8.53
CA SER A 84 -15.62 2.89 8.96
C SER A 84 -16.24 1.97 7.92
N GLU A 85 -17.04 1.01 8.38
CA GLU A 85 -17.74 0.05 7.51
C GLU A 85 -18.65 0.72 6.48
N SER A 86 -19.21 1.88 6.82
CA SER A 86 -20.24 2.56 6.02
C SER A 86 -19.73 2.96 4.64
N VAL A 87 -18.47 3.39 4.48
CA VAL A 87 -17.97 3.99 3.23
C VAL A 87 -16.84 3.15 2.61
N LEU A 88 -15.68 3.03 3.23
CA LEU A 88 -14.62 2.04 2.92
C LEU A 88 -14.11 1.49 4.25
N PRO A 89 -14.31 0.23 4.61
CA PRO A 89 -13.40 -0.42 5.54
C PRO A 89 -12.14 -0.75 4.76
N LEU A 90 -11.14 0.14 4.74
CA LEU A 90 -9.79 -0.29 4.35
C LEU A 90 -9.41 -1.45 5.28
N PRO A 91 -9.15 -2.68 4.78
CA PRO A 91 -8.44 -3.68 5.56
C PRO A 91 -7.00 -3.16 5.61
N ALA A 92 -6.76 -2.18 6.48
CA ALA A 92 -5.65 -1.27 6.29
C ALA A 92 -4.35 -2.02 6.57
N VAL A 93 -3.54 -2.22 5.54
CA VAL A 93 -2.12 -1.98 5.69
C VAL A 93 -1.99 -0.46 5.68
N LEU A 94 -2.06 0.17 6.86
CA LEU A 94 -1.76 1.59 6.96
C LEU A 94 -0.24 1.72 6.99
N CYS A 95 0.34 2.28 5.93
CA CYS A 95 1.77 2.57 5.93
C CYS A 95 2.01 3.91 6.62
N GLY A 96 2.51 3.92 7.85
CA GLY A 96 3.06 5.15 8.40
C GLY A 96 4.40 5.41 7.71
N PHE A 97 4.49 6.44 6.86
CA PHE A 97 5.80 7.02 6.56
C PHE A 97 6.23 7.78 7.80
N VAL A 98 6.99 7.10 8.63
CA VAL A 98 7.72 7.75 9.69
C VAL A 98 9.06 8.13 9.08
N GLU A 99 9.15 9.38 8.64
CA GLU A 99 10.46 10.00 8.43
C GLU A 99 11.18 9.95 9.79
N LEU A 100 12.13 9.03 9.91
CA LEU A 100 12.95 8.84 11.10
C LEU A 100 14.00 9.98 11.20
N GLN A 101 13.51 11.21 11.29
CA GLN A 101 14.30 12.39 11.65
C GLN A 101 14.04 12.72 13.12
N LEU A 102 15.00 12.37 13.98
CA LEU A 102 15.02 12.76 15.40
C LEU A 102 15.07 14.28 15.65
N SER A 103 15.07 15.13 14.62
CA SER A 103 15.15 16.59 14.76
C SER A 103 13.82 17.33 14.73
N GLN A 104 12.68 16.66 14.46
CA GLN A 104 11.37 17.28 14.64
C GLN A 104 10.47 16.37 15.48
N ALA A 105 10.33 16.72 16.76
CA ALA A 105 9.47 16.06 17.75
C ALA A 105 7.95 16.10 17.42
N LEU A 106 7.57 16.43 16.19
CA LEU A 106 6.19 16.61 15.75
C LEU A 106 5.53 15.29 15.29
N CYS A 107 6.31 14.33 14.78
CA CYS A 107 5.78 13.16 14.08
C CYS A 107 4.88 12.26 14.98
N PRO A 108 5.30 11.83 16.19
CA PRO A 108 4.40 11.07 17.08
C PRO A 108 3.17 11.88 17.53
N LEU A 109 3.32 13.19 17.74
CA LEU A 109 2.28 14.06 18.27
C LEU A 109 1.09 14.24 17.32
N LEU A 110 1.33 14.23 16.01
CA LEU A 110 0.27 14.37 15.00
C LEU A 110 -0.31 13.01 14.58
N GLN A 111 0.54 12.02 14.36
CA GLN A 111 0.13 10.73 13.79
C GLN A 111 -0.58 9.85 14.81
N ILE A 112 -0.04 9.70 16.04
CA ILE A 112 -0.58 8.77 17.05
C ILE A 112 -2.05 9.06 17.41
N PRO A 113 -2.47 10.32 17.66
CA PRO A 113 -3.88 10.60 17.94
C PRO A 113 -4.81 10.25 16.77
N LEU A 114 -4.36 10.45 15.53
CA LEU A 114 -5.13 10.06 14.33
C LEU A 114 -5.19 8.52 14.18
N LEU A 115 -4.10 7.81 14.48
CA LEU A 115 -4.07 6.34 14.48
C LEU A 115 -5.05 5.75 15.48
N HIS A 116 -5.11 6.27 16.71
CA HIS A 116 -6.09 5.83 17.70
C HIS A 116 -7.53 6.08 17.24
N ARG A 117 -7.80 7.26 16.67
CA ARG A 117 -9.14 7.58 16.14
C ARG A 117 -9.52 6.68 14.96
N ALA A 118 -8.60 6.46 14.02
CA ALA A 118 -8.81 5.55 12.89
C ALA A 118 -9.09 4.13 13.38
N SER A 119 -8.31 3.63 14.35
CA SER A 119 -8.49 2.31 14.95
C SER A 119 -9.85 2.19 15.65
N ALA A 120 -10.26 3.21 16.42
CA ALA A 120 -11.56 3.22 17.10
C ALA A 120 -12.76 3.31 16.15
N MET A 121 -12.56 3.82 14.92
CA MET A 121 -13.61 3.89 13.89
C MET A 121 -13.67 2.64 13.01
N SER A 122 -12.66 1.77 13.08
CA SER A 122 -12.58 0.56 12.30
C SER A 122 -13.21 -0.62 13.03
N SER A 123 -14.05 -1.37 12.33
CA SER A 123 -14.56 -2.66 12.81
C SER A 123 -13.54 -3.80 12.67
N ARG A 124 -12.44 -3.55 11.94
CA ARG A 124 -11.38 -4.53 11.65
C ARG A 124 -10.06 -4.05 12.24
N PRO A 125 -9.21 -4.97 12.74
CA PRO A 125 -7.86 -4.62 13.17
C PRO A 125 -7.08 -3.92 12.03
N LEU A 126 -6.46 -2.79 12.32
CA LEU A 126 -5.56 -2.12 11.37
C LEU A 126 -4.16 -2.74 11.49
N SER A 127 -3.55 -3.06 10.36
CA SER A 127 -2.16 -3.51 10.28
C SER A 127 -1.26 -2.34 9.94
N LEU A 128 -0.37 -1.96 10.85
CA LEU A 128 0.55 -0.85 10.60
C LEU A 128 1.85 -1.34 9.95
N LEU A 129 2.27 -0.64 8.90
CA LEU A 129 3.55 -0.82 8.22
C LEU A 129 4.38 0.45 8.42
N ALA A 130 5.68 0.33 8.69
CA ALA A 130 6.59 1.49 8.74
C ALA A 130 7.80 1.32 7.82
N SER A 131 8.18 2.40 7.15
CA SER A 131 9.32 2.43 6.22
C SER A 131 10.19 3.66 6.49
N PRO A 132 11.51 3.51 6.73
CA PRO A 132 12.41 4.64 6.87
C PRO A 132 12.85 5.21 5.52
N TRP A 133 12.92 6.53 5.40
CA TRP A 133 13.51 7.21 4.24
C TRP A 133 15.01 7.43 4.34
N THR A 134 15.52 7.72 5.54
CA THR A 134 16.94 8.06 5.75
C THR A 134 17.37 7.76 7.18
N THR A 135 18.68 7.65 7.39
CA THR A 135 19.29 7.52 8.73
C THR A 135 19.75 8.88 9.25
N PRO A 136 20.06 9.01 10.55
CA PRO A 136 20.75 10.17 11.06
C PRO A 136 21.99 10.52 10.23
N ALA A 137 22.20 11.82 9.97
CA ALA A 137 23.24 12.33 9.08
C ALA A 137 24.65 11.81 9.42
N TRP A 138 24.98 11.73 10.71
CA TRP A 138 26.28 11.29 11.19
C TRP A 138 26.60 9.81 10.84
N MET A 139 25.58 9.00 10.57
CA MET A 139 25.72 7.60 10.16
C MET A 139 25.94 7.45 8.65
N LYS A 140 25.64 8.48 7.85
CA LYS A 140 25.75 8.42 6.38
C LYS A 140 27.13 8.85 5.90
N SER A 141 27.59 8.25 4.81
CA SER A 141 28.86 8.56 4.15
C SER A 141 28.99 10.02 3.73
N ASN A 142 27.88 10.67 3.40
CA ASN A 142 27.83 12.08 2.97
C ASN A 142 27.56 13.07 4.12
N GLY A 143 27.29 12.61 5.34
CA GLY A 143 27.03 13.50 6.47
C GLY A 143 25.75 14.35 6.37
N ASP A 144 24.82 14.02 5.46
CA ASP A 144 23.56 14.74 5.23
C ASP A 144 22.41 13.74 5.10
N VAL A 145 21.27 14.01 5.74
CA VAL A 145 20.04 13.21 5.63
C VAL A 145 19.52 13.12 4.20
N ARG A 146 19.89 14.07 3.34
CA ARG A 146 19.49 14.18 1.94
C ARG A 146 20.55 13.61 0.99
N GLY A 147 20.13 13.39 -0.25
CA GLY A 147 21.01 13.06 -1.36
C GLY A 147 21.76 11.74 -1.20
N LYS A 148 22.63 11.47 -2.17
CA LYS A 148 23.33 10.20 -2.29
C LYS A 148 24.29 9.96 -1.12
N GLY A 149 23.97 8.97 -0.30
CA GLY A 149 24.81 8.47 0.78
C GLY A 149 24.47 7.02 1.10
N ILE A 150 25.47 6.26 1.54
CA ILE A 150 25.31 4.92 2.10
C ILE A 150 25.52 4.95 3.61
N LEU A 151 25.13 3.90 4.31
CA LEU A 151 25.48 3.75 5.71
C LEU A 151 27.01 3.58 5.84
N LYS A 152 27.63 4.25 6.80
CA LYS A 152 29.08 4.13 7.04
C LYS A 152 29.44 2.70 7.45
N GLY A 153 30.65 2.30 7.07
CA GLY A 153 31.23 1.01 7.42
C GLY A 153 30.52 -0.16 6.74
N GLN A 154 30.30 -1.26 7.46
CA GLN A 154 29.79 -2.51 6.90
C GLN A 154 28.85 -3.25 7.85
N ALA A 155 28.01 -4.13 7.32
CA ALA A 155 27.09 -4.94 8.10
C ALA A 155 27.81 -5.67 9.27
N GLY A 156 27.17 -5.69 10.44
CA GLY A 156 27.73 -6.20 11.69
C GLY A 156 28.55 -5.19 12.50
N ASP A 157 28.85 -4.01 11.96
CA ASP A 157 29.60 -2.97 12.65
C ASP A 157 28.74 -2.08 13.56
N LYS A 158 29.38 -1.07 14.18
CA LYS A 158 28.69 -0.14 15.08
C LYS A 158 27.61 0.69 14.40
N TYR A 159 27.77 1.07 13.13
CA TYR A 159 26.78 1.91 12.43
C TYR A 159 25.56 1.08 12.04
N HIS A 160 25.75 -0.12 11.50
CA HIS A 160 24.67 -1.02 11.11
C HIS A 160 23.91 -1.55 12.33
N LYS A 161 24.60 -1.95 13.41
CA LYS A 161 23.95 -2.32 14.67
C LYS A 161 23.17 -1.16 15.28
N THR A 162 23.72 0.06 15.22
CA THR A 162 23.00 1.24 15.72
C THR A 162 21.76 1.51 14.87
N TRP A 163 21.83 1.31 13.56
CA TRP A 163 20.69 1.49 12.68
C TRP A 163 19.59 0.45 12.97
N ALA A 164 19.95 -0.82 13.11
CA ALA A 164 19.01 -1.86 13.54
C ALA A 164 18.36 -1.55 14.90
N ASN A 165 19.14 -1.07 15.88
CA ASN A 165 18.61 -0.65 17.18
C ASN A 165 17.68 0.57 17.07
N TYR A 166 17.82 1.39 16.04
CA TYR A 166 16.92 2.52 15.78
C TYR A 166 15.51 2.05 15.43
N PHE A 167 15.38 0.98 14.64
CA PHE A 167 14.09 0.33 14.40
C PHE A 167 13.47 -0.18 15.70
N ILE A 168 14.25 -0.81 16.56
CA ILE A 168 13.75 -1.33 17.84
C ILE A 168 13.27 -0.20 18.74
N LYS A 169 14.06 0.88 18.86
CA LYS A 169 13.65 2.07 19.61
C LYS A 169 12.39 2.71 19.05
N PHE A 170 12.26 2.79 17.72
CA PHE A 170 11.04 3.28 17.08
C PHE A 170 9.82 2.45 17.48
N LEU A 171 9.93 1.12 17.43
CA LEU A 171 8.86 0.21 17.85
C LEU A 171 8.56 0.33 19.35
N ASP A 172 9.59 0.46 20.19
CA ASP A 172 9.44 0.67 21.64
C ASP A 172 8.69 1.98 21.95
N GLU A 173 9.05 3.09 21.30
CA GLU A 173 8.39 4.37 21.52
C GLU A 173 6.91 4.33 21.12
N TYR A 174 6.57 3.74 19.98
CA TYR A 174 5.16 3.58 19.59
C TYR A 174 4.39 2.62 20.50
N ALA A 175 5.06 1.57 21.01
CA ALA A 175 4.46 0.62 21.95
C ALA A 175 4.09 1.30 23.28
N LYS A 176 4.82 2.32 23.75
CA LYS A 176 4.44 3.13 24.93
C LYS A 176 3.09 3.84 24.76
N HIS A 177 2.68 4.06 23.51
CA HIS A 177 1.39 4.63 23.15
C HIS A 177 0.36 3.57 22.74
N ASN A 178 0.58 2.29 23.03
CA ASN A 178 -0.29 1.18 22.61
C ASN A 178 -0.46 1.09 21.08
N VAL A 179 0.56 1.47 20.32
CA VAL A 179 0.59 1.34 18.86
C VAL A 179 1.64 0.30 18.48
N THR A 180 1.21 -0.77 17.81
CA THR A 180 2.07 -1.89 17.40
C THR A 180 2.11 -2.03 15.88
N PHE A 181 3.26 -2.40 15.34
CA PHE A 181 3.44 -2.59 13.90
C PHE A 181 3.31 -4.04 13.50
N TRP A 182 2.58 -4.28 12.41
CA TRP A 182 2.53 -5.57 11.74
C TRP A 182 3.84 -5.86 11.01
N ALA A 183 4.39 -4.85 10.33
CA ALA A 183 5.61 -4.97 9.56
C ALA A 183 6.43 -3.68 9.53
N VAL A 184 7.72 -3.82 9.21
CA VAL A 184 8.60 -2.74 8.78
C VAL A 184 9.23 -3.10 7.45
N THR A 185 9.57 -2.11 6.63
CA THR A 185 10.43 -2.32 5.46
C THR A 185 11.87 -2.02 5.81
N ALA A 186 12.81 -2.72 5.15
CA ALA A 186 14.23 -2.56 5.44
C ALA A 186 14.75 -1.15 5.11
N GLN A 187 14.19 -0.51 4.08
CA GLN A 187 14.51 0.83 3.61
C GLN A 187 13.49 1.22 2.54
N ASN A 188 12.92 2.43 2.61
CA ASN A 188 12.10 2.95 1.51
C ASN A 188 12.99 3.32 0.31
N GLU A 189 12.64 2.82 -0.87
CA GLU A 189 13.33 3.03 -2.15
C GLU A 189 14.87 3.06 -2.02
N PRO A 190 15.51 1.93 -1.66
CA PRO A 190 16.96 1.85 -1.46
C PRO A 190 17.79 2.28 -2.67
N LEU A 191 17.22 2.36 -3.88
CA LEU A 191 17.89 2.91 -5.05
C LEU A 191 17.43 4.32 -5.47
N ALA A 192 16.46 4.93 -4.77
CA ALA A 192 15.97 6.28 -5.04
C ALA A 192 17.10 7.31 -5.07
N ALA A 193 18.11 7.18 -4.20
CA ALA A 193 19.25 8.09 -4.14
C ALA A 193 20.02 8.25 -5.47
N LEU A 194 19.82 7.34 -6.44
CA LEU A 194 20.40 7.39 -7.78
C LEU A 194 19.55 8.19 -8.78
N LEU A 195 18.26 8.37 -8.49
CA LEU A 195 17.25 8.88 -9.42
C LEU A 195 16.54 10.14 -8.91
N THR A 196 16.50 10.36 -7.60
CA THR A 196 15.80 11.50 -6.99
C THR A 196 16.68 12.75 -6.92
N PRO A 197 16.08 13.96 -6.94
CA PRO A 197 16.80 15.20 -6.70
C PRO A 197 17.61 15.17 -5.38
N PRO A 198 18.77 15.84 -5.30
CA PRO A 198 19.66 15.80 -4.13
C PRO A 198 19.02 16.27 -2.81
N GLN A 199 17.89 16.97 -2.88
CA GLN A 199 17.18 17.48 -1.71
C GLN A 199 16.37 16.40 -1.00
N PHE A 200 16.08 15.25 -1.63
CA PHE A 200 15.27 14.21 -1.01
C PHE A 200 15.98 13.47 0.12
N PRO A 201 15.27 13.10 1.20
CA PRO A 201 15.81 12.23 2.23
C PRO A 201 15.93 10.82 1.66
N THR A 202 17.17 10.33 1.53
CA THR A 202 17.42 9.00 0.97
C THR A 202 18.58 8.35 1.70
N ILE A 203 18.64 7.02 1.71
CA ILE A 203 19.86 6.28 1.98
C ILE A 203 19.93 5.08 1.03
N ALA A 204 21.08 4.92 0.38
CA ALA A 204 21.26 3.91 -0.63
C ALA A 204 21.62 2.55 -0.02
N PHE A 205 20.94 1.50 -0.47
CA PHE A 205 21.35 0.12 -0.29
C PHE A 205 21.40 -0.56 -1.66
N THR A 206 22.39 -1.43 -1.87
CA THR A 206 22.31 -2.42 -2.94
C THR A 206 21.57 -3.65 -2.41
N ALA A 207 21.13 -4.56 -3.29
CA ALA A 207 20.54 -5.82 -2.85
C ALA A 207 21.51 -6.63 -1.96
N VAL A 208 22.82 -6.55 -2.23
CA VAL A 208 23.86 -7.20 -1.43
C VAL A 208 24.00 -6.54 -0.05
N SER A 209 24.08 -5.21 0.02
CA SER A 209 24.19 -4.53 1.32
C SER A 209 22.92 -4.67 2.15
N GLN A 210 21.74 -4.69 1.52
CA GLN A 210 20.48 -4.98 2.22
C GLN A 210 20.47 -6.41 2.77
N ARG A 211 20.88 -7.42 1.97
CA ARG A 211 21.03 -8.81 2.44
C ARG A 211 21.92 -8.86 3.68
N ASP A 212 23.11 -8.26 3.63
CA ASP A 212 24.08 -8.34 4.71
C ASP A 212 23.58 -7.62 5.97
N PHE A 213 22.94 -6.46 5.81
CA PHE A 213 22.28 -5.75 6.92
C PHE A 213 21.17 -6.59 7.57
N VAL A 214 20.36 -7.30 6.77
CA VAL A 214 19.33 -8.21 7.30
C VAL A 214 19.97 -9.39 8.05
N VAL A 215 21.03 -9.99 7.51
CA VAL A 215 21.71 -11.15 8.12
C VAL A 215 22.37 -10.80 9.44
N HIS A 216 23.12 -9.70 9.47
CA HIS A 216 24.03 -9.40 10.58
C HIS A 216 23.41 -8.48 11.64
N ASP A 217 22.42 -7.65 11.28
CA ASP A 217 21.95 -6.56 12.14
C ASP A 217 20.43 -6.56 12.33
N LEU A 218 19.65 -6.21 11.30
CA LEU A 218 18.22 -5.94 11.44
C LEU A 218 17.40 -7.19 11.77
N GLY A 219 17.65 -8.29 11.07
CA GLY A 219 16.96 -9.57 11.33
C GLY A 219 17.17 -10.06 12.76
N PRO A 220 18.43 -10.22 13.22
CA PRO A 220 18.72 -10.58 14.60
C PRO A 220 18.20 -9.58 15.65
N ALA A 221 18.21 -8.27 15.37
CA ALA A 221 17.69 -7.27 16.28
C ALA A 221 16.16 -7.40 16.46
N LEU A 222 15.41 -7.54 15.37
CA LEU A 222 13.96 -7.76 15.42
C LEU A 222 13.62 -9.06 16.15
N ALA A 223 14.32 -10.16 15.83
CA ALA A 223 14.07 -11.47 16.42
C ALA A 223 14.35 -11.55 17.94
N ARG A 224 15.29 -10.74 18.46
CA ARG A 224 15.56 -10.64 19.90
C ARG A 224 14.66 -9.64 20.62
N SER A 225 13.99 -8.76 19.89
CA SER A 225 13.10 -7.76 20.49
C SER A 225 11.79 -8.41 20.95
N ALA A 226 11.05 -7.72 21.83
CA ALA A 226 9.71 -8.16 22.24
C ALA A 226 8.66 -8.01 21.13
N HIS A 227 9.00 -7.32 20.03
CA HIS A 227 8.08 -7.02 18.94
C HIS A 227 7.95 -8.21 18.00
N ARG A 228 6.71 -8.57 17.63
CA ARG A 228 6.41 -9.61 16.62
C ARG A 228 6.35 -9.05 15.19
N THR A 229 7.07 -7.96 14.96
CA THR A 229 7.04 -7.19 13.71
C THR A 229 7.73 -7.96 12.59
N ARG A 230 7.06 -8.06 11.44
CA ARG A 230 7.60 -8.71 10.25
C ARG A 230 8.53 -7.79 9.49
N LEU A 231 9.55 -8.34 8.83
CA LEU A 231 10.43 -7.58 7.94
C LEU A 231 10.02 -7.78 6.48
N ILE A 232 9.91 -6.68 5.75
CA ILE A 232 9.71 -6.64 4.30
C ILE A 232 10.98 -6.09 3.65
N ILE A 233 11.48 -6.78 2.63
CA ILE A 233 12.69 -6.39 1.90
C ILE A 233 12.34 -5.60 0.63
N MET A 234 13.35 -5.02 -0.01
CA MET A 234 13.25 -4.15 -1.20
C MET A 234 12.54 -2.82 -0.91
N ASP A 235 11.21 -2.77 -0.99
CA ASP A 235 10.39 -1.55 -0.89
C ASP A 235 10.73 -0.52 -1.98
N ASP A 236 10.75 -0.99 -3.23
CA ASP A 236 11.16 -0.21 -4.40
C ASP A 236 10.44 -0.68 -5.69
N GLN A 237 10.77 -0.08 -6.83
CA GLN A 237 10.13 -0.36 -8.11
C GLN A 237 10.28 -1.81 -8.55
N ARG A 238 9.24 -2.36 -9.20
CA ARG A 238 9.25 -3.75 -9.68
C ARG A 238 10.31 -4.09 -10.73
N ILE A 239 11.00 -3.08 -11.30
CA ILE A 239 12.11 -3.29 -12.24
C ILE A 239 13.29 -4.05 -11.60
N HIS A 240 13.42 -3.96 -10.27
CA HIS A 240 14.48 -4.64 -9.54
C HIS A 240 14.19 -6.13 -9.31
N LEU A 241 13.00 -6.60 -9.69
CA LEU A 241 12.59 -7.99 -9.59
C LEU A 241 12.82 -8.77 -10.90
N PRO A 242 13.21 -10.06 -10.81
CA PRO A 242 13.39 -10.86 -9.60
C PRO A 242 14.80 -10.76 -8.97
N HIS A 243 15.69 -9.91 -9.50
CA HIS A 243 17.10 -9.87 -9.09
C HIS A 243 17.26 -9.58 -7.59
N TRP A 244 16.59 -8.55 -7.06
CA TRP A 244 16.69 -8.19 -5.65
C TRP A 244 16.28 -9.33 -4.72
N ALA A 245 15.15 -9.99 -5.04
CA ALA A 245 14.67 -11.15 -4.31
C ALA A 245 15.68 -12.30 -4.38
N LYS A 246 16.30 -12.57 -5.55
CA LYS A 246 17.35 -13.60 -5.67
C LYS A 246 18.55 -13.34 -4.77
N VAL A 247 19.01 -12.09 -4.69
CA VAL A 247 20.18 -11.74 -3.88
C VAL A 247 19.88 -11.86 -2.39
N VAL A 248 18.73 -11.36 -1.94
CA VAL A 248 18.38 -11.34 -0.52
C VAL A 248 17.82 -12.69 -0.08
N LEU A 249 16.74 -13.18 -0.70
CA LEU A 249 16.06 -14.42 -0.31
C LEU A 249 16.81 -15.68 -0.75
N GLY A 250 17.76 -15.58 -1.70
CA GLY A 250 18.68 -16.67 -2.01
C GLY A 250 19.67 -17.00 -0.88
N ASN A 251 19.81 -16.11 0.12
CA ASN A 251 20.54 -16.40 1.34
C ASN A 251 19.60 -16.94 2.43
N ALA A 252 19.82 -18.16 2.90
CA ALA A 252 18.93 -18.83 3.85
C ALA A 252 18.74 -18.07 5.18
N THR A 253 19.74 -17.32 5.66
CA THR A 253 19.60 -16.53 6.89
C THR A 253 18.75 -15.28 6.65
N ALA A 254 19.00 -14.55 5.56
CA ALA A 254 18.18 -13.40 5.20
C ALA A 254 16.72 -13.81 4.91
N ALA A 255 16.51 -14.92 4.20
CA ALA A 255 15.20 -15.47 3.92
C ALA A 255 14.42 -15.75 5.21
N ARG A 256 15.02 -16.41 6.20
CA ARG A 256 14.37 -16.69 7.50
C ARG A 256 13.88 -15.44 8.23
N TYR A 257 14.57 -14.31 8.09
CA TYR A 257 14.15 -13.04 8.70
C TYR A 257 13.14 -12.26 7.84
N SER A 258 13.05 -12.55 6.54
CA SER A 258 12.25 -11.77 5.59
C SER A 258 10.88 -12.40 5.39
N ALA A 259 9.81 -11.69 5.72
CA ALA A 259 8.45 -12.20 5.54
C ALA A 259 7.92 -12.04 4.11
N GLY A 260 8.39 -11.02 3.39
CA GLY A 260 7.92 -10.70 2.04
C GLY A 260 8.74 -9.61 1.35
N VAL A 261 8.31 -9.23 0.16
CA VAL A 261 8.95 -8.23 -0.70
C VAL A 261 7.99 -7.07 -0.95
N GLY A 262 8.43 -5.85 -0.65
CA GLY A 262 7.69 -4.60 -0.87
C GLY A 262 7.97 -4.06 -2.27
N VAL A 263 6.94 -3.58 -2.98
CA VAL A 263 7.00 -3.18 -4.39
C VAL A 263 6.27 -1.86 -4.61
N HIS A 264 6.85 -0.96 -5.40
CA HIS A 264 6.28 0.35 -5.75
C HIS A 264 5.81 0.40 -7.20
N TRP A 265 4.86 1.31 -7.48
CA TRP A 265 4.09 1.37 -8.73
C TRP A 265 4.70 2.21 -9.87
N TYR A 266 5.65 3.10 -9.59
CA TYR A 266 5.94 4.25 -10.46
C TYR A 266 6.49 3.92 -11.86
N LEU A 267 7.04 2.71 -12.05
CA LEU A 267 7.55 2.23 -13.33
C LEU A 267 6.66 1.17 -14.00
N ASP A 268 5.45 0.96 -13.50
CA ASP A 268 4.56 -0.10 -13.98
C ASP A 268 4.16 0.05 -15.46
N SER A 269 4.17 1.26 -16.02
CA SER A 269 3.86 1.50 -17.43
C SER A 269 4.90 0.93 -18.40
N ILE A 270 6.14 0.72 -17.94
CA ILE A 270 7.25 0.25 -18.78
C ILE A 270 7.83 -1.09 -18.34
N VAL A 271 7.56 -1.53 -17.11
CA VAL A 271 7.99 -2.83 -16.60
C VAL A 271 6.81 -3.78 -16.62
N PRO A 272 6.87 -4.95 -17.28
CA PRO A 272 5.78 -5.94 -17.24
C PRO A 272 5.56 -6.55 -15.85
N ALA A 273 4.31 -6.86 -15.50
CA ALA A 273 3.97 -7.50 -14.23
C ALA A 273 4.46 -8.96 -14.10
N SER A 274 4.94 -9.59 -15.18
CA SER A 274 5.48 -10.95 -15.17
C SER A 274 6.72 -11.12 -14.29
N CYS A 275 7.42 -10.04 -13.94
CA CYS A 275 8.50 -10.08 -12.95
C CYS A 275 8.00 -10.49 -11.54
N LEU A 276 6.74 -10.17 -11.22
CA LEU A 276 6.09 -10.59 -9.98
C LEU A 276 5.85 -12.10 -9.99
N ASP A 277 5.35 -12.66 -11.11
CA ASP A 277 5.19 -14.11 -11.27
C ASP A 277 6.53 -14.84 -11.14
N ALA A 278 7.58 -14.32 -11.80
CA ALA A 278 8.91 -14.90 -11.73
C ALA A 278 9.45 -14.88 -10.29
N THR A 279 9.20 -13.81 -9.54
CA THR A 279 9.59 -13.69 -8.13
C THR A 279 8.83 -14.68 -7.25
N HIS A 280 7.51 -14.75 -7.39
CA HIS A 280 6.68 -15.68 -6.63
C HIS A 280 7.04 -17.15 -6.92
N LYS A 281 7.33 -17.50 -8.18
CA LYS A 281 7.76 -18.86 -8.54
C LYS A 281 9.08 -19.26 -7.88
N LEU A 282 10.00 -18.32 -7.69
CA LEU A 282 11.29 -18.57 -7.06
C LEU A 282 11.19 -18.61 -5.53
N PHE A 283 10.29 -17.81 -4.95
CA PHE A 283 10.17 -17.61 -3.51
C PHE A 283 8.69 -17.63 -3.07
N PRO A 284 7.98 -18.78 -3.22
CA PRO A 284 6.52 -18.84 -3.04
C PRO A 284 6.07 -18.61 -1.59
N ASP A 285 6.93 -18.88 -0.62
CA ASP A 285 6.65 -18.71 0.82
C ASP A 285 6.80 -17.25 1.30
N HIS A 286 7.32 -16.37 0.44
CA HIS A 286 7.47 -14.94 0.73
C HIS A 286 6.43 -14.14 -0.05
N PHE A 287 5.56 -13.42 0.66
CA PHE A 287 4.48 -12.66 0.00
C PHE A 287 5.03 -11.47 -0.79
N LEU A 288 4.32 -11.07 -1.84
CA LEU A 288 4.55 -9.80 -2.53
C LEU A 288 3.51 -8.78 -2.04
N LEU A 289 3.94 -7.56 -1.72
CA LEU A 289 3.06 -6.49 -1.26
C LEU A 289 3.37 -5.21 -2.02
N TYR A 290 2.36 -4.58 -2.61
CA TYR A 290 2.50 -3.23 -3.10
C TYR A 290 2.38 -2.26 -1.91
N THR A 291 3.51 -1.69 -1.51
CA THR A 291 3.68 -0.88 -0.30
C THR A 291 3.50 0.61 -0.55
N GLU A 292 3.61 1.05 -1.81
CA GLU A 292 3.42 2.43 -2.21
C GLU A 292 2.95 2.55 -3.68
N ALA A 293 1.98 3.44 -3.89
CA ALA A 293 1.56 3.90 -5.20
C ALA A 293 0.93 5.29 -5.12
N CYS A 294 1.26 6.19 -6.04
CA CYS A 294 0.58 7.49 -6.16
C CYS A 294 0.48 7.94 -7.62
N SER A 295 -0.53 8.73 -7.94
CA SER A 295 -0.65 9.40 -9.24
C SER A 295 -0.19 10.86 -9.15
N GLY A 296 0.17 11.48 -10.28
CA GLY A 296 0.56 12.90 -10.34
C GLY A 296 2.06 13.18 -10.24
N PHE A 297 2.89 12.15 -10.11
CA PHE A 297 4.35 12.25 -9.98
C PHE A 297 5.11 12.60 -11.29
N LEU A 298 4.45 12.51 -12.47
CA LEU A 298 5.05 12.79 -13.79
C LEU A 298 4.34 13.92 -14.56
N THR A 299 3.62 14.81 -13.88
CA THR A 299 2.83 15.85 -14.55
C THR A 299 3.53 17.21 -14.53
N PHE A 300 3.79 17.79 -15.70
CA PHE A 300 4.37 19.13 -15.83
C PHE A 300 3.39 20.28 -15.56
N ARG A 301 2.08 20.01 -15.42
CA ARG A 301 1.04 21.04 -15.35
C ARG A 301 0.37 21.18 -13.98
N PHE A 302 -0.11 20.08 -13.40
CA PHE A 302 -0.76 20.06 -12.08
C PHE A 302 -0.63 18.69 -11.42
N SER A 303 -0.20 18.66 -10.17
CA SER A 303 -0.10 17.43 -9.38
C SER A 303 -1.47 16.90 -8.98
N VAL A 304 -2.39 17.77 -8.53
CA VAL A 304 -3.77 17.41 -8.18
C VAL A 304 -4.72 17.69 -9.34
N SER A 305 -5.60 16.73 -9.64
CA SER A 305 -6.62 16.87 -10.68
C SER A 305 -7.98 16.48 -10.13
N LEU A 306 -8.75 17.47 -9.67
CA LEU A 306 -10.06 17.24 -9.06
C LEU A 306 -11.02 16.57 -10.06
N GLY A 307 -11.55 15.40 -9.70
CA GLY A 307 -12.53 14.67 -10.50
C GLY A 307 -11.95 13.83 -11.65
N CYS A 308 -10.63 13.68 -11.77
CA CYS A 308 -10.02 12.91 -12.87
C CYS A 308 -10.36 11.41 -12.81
N TRP A 309 -11.20 10.96 -13.74
CA TRP A 309 -11.64 9.57 -13.83
C TRP A 309 -10.49 8.63 -14.23
N GLU A 310 -9.62 9.09 -15.13
CA GLU A 310 -8.48 8.34 -15.66
C GLU A 310 -7.50 7.94 -14.55
N ARG A 311 -7.25 8.82 -13.56
CA ARG A 311 -6.46 8.48 -12.37
C ARG A 311 -7.12 7.39 -11.52
N GLY A 312 -8.45 7.41 -11.41
CA GLY A 312 -9.21 6.31 -10.81
C GLY A 312 -9.03 4.99 -11.57
N VAL A 313 -9.15 5.03 -12.90
CA VAL A 313 -8.92 3.87 -13.78
C VAL A 313 -7.52 3.30 -13.57
N HIS A 314 -6.48 4.14 -13.47
CA HIS A 314 -5.10 3.71 -13.19
C HIS A 314 -4.98 2.92 -11.87
N TYR A 315 -5.63 3.38 -10.79
CA TYR A 315 -5.63 2.68 -9.49
C TYR A 315 -6.26 1.28 -9.63
N SER A 316 -7.49 1.20 -10.16
CA SER A 316 -8.16 -0.09 -10.33
C SER A 316 -7.43 -1.01 -11.32
N HIS A 317 -6.84 -0.46 -12.38
CA HIS A 317 -6.05 -1.22 -13.34
C HIS A 317 -4.82 -1.83 -12.68
N SER A 318 -4.09 -1.04 -11.89
CA SER A 318 -2.92 -1.47 -11.13
C SER A 318 -3.30 -2.60 -10.17
N ILE A 319 -4.30 -2.38 -9.32
CA ILE A 319 -4.78 -3.36 -8.34
C ILE A 319 -5.20 -4.67 -9.04
N LEU A 320 -6.01 -4.60 -10.10
CA LEU A 320 -6.42 -5.80 -10.86
C LEU A 320 -5.24 -6.54 -11.48
N THR A 321 -4.26 -5.81 -11.99
CA THR A 321 -3.06 -6.40 -12.58
C THR A 321 -2.28 -7.15 -11.51
N VAL A 322 -1.90 -6.48 -10.43
CA VAL A 322 -1.00 -7.06 -9.44
C VAL A 322 -1.64 -8.19 -8.63
N LEU A 323 -2.95 -8.13 -8.36
CA LEU A 323 -3.69 -9.23 -7.73
C LEU A 323 -3.75 -10.49 -8.61
N ASN A 324 -3.70 -10.33 -9.94
CA ASN A 324 -3.57 -11.47 -10.85
C ASN A 324 -2.13 -12.01 -10.95
N HIS A 325 -1.15 -11.32 -10.35
CA HIS A 325 0.27 -11.65 -10.30
C HIS A 325 0.77 -11.82 -8.85
N PHE A 326 0.01 -12.58 -8.04
CA PHE A 326 0.37 -13.05 -6.69
C PHE A 326 0.58 -11.98 -5.60
N VAL A 327 0.31 -10.70 -5.88
CA VAL A 327 0.40 -9.65 -4.85
C VAL A 327 -0.73 -9.81 -3.83
N ALA A 328 -0.36 -9.74 -2.56
CA ALA A 328 -1.23 -9.97 -1.42
C ALA A 328 -1.92 -8.69 -0.91
N GLY A 329 -1.50 -7.51 -1.34
CA GLY A 329 -2.12 -6.26 -0.91
C GLY A 329 -1.57 -5.06 -1.66
N TRP A 330 -2.25 -3.92 -1.53
CA TRP A 330 -1.93 -2.71 -2.27
C TRP A 330 -2.18 -1.46 -1.41
N THR A 331 -1.18 -0.60 -1.33
CA THR A 331 -1.19 0.55 -0.43
C THR A 331 -1.00 1.84 -1.24
N ASP A 332 -1.95 2.76 -1.11
CA ASP A 332 -1.84 4.11 -1.61
C ASP A 332 -0.73 4.89 -0.87
N TRP A 333 -0.28 6.00 -1.44
CA TRP A 333 0.62 6.94 -0.78
C TRP A 333 -0.19 7.81 0.19
N ASN A 334 -0.13 9.14 0.12
CA ASN A 334 -0.80 10.01 1.10
C ASN A 334 -2.32 9.81 1.15
N LEU A 335 -2.87 9.49 2.34
CA LEU A 335 -4.32 9.39 2.58
C LEU A 335 -5.07 10.68 2.25
N ALA A 336 -4.43 11.84 2.47
CA ALA A 336 -4.99 13.14 2.15
C ALA A 336 -3.87 14.13 1.79
N LEU A 337 -4.14 15.02 0.84
CA LEU A 337 -3.27 16.16 0.48
C LEU A 337 -4.10 17.43 0.32
N ASP A 338 -3.46 18.60 0.24
CA ASP A 338 -4.13 19.86 -0.09
C ASP A 338 -4.39 20.01 -1.60
N LEU A 339 -5.04 21.12 -2.01
CA LEU A 339 -5.30 21.46 -3.41
C LEU A 339 -4.03 21.56 -4.30
N LYS A 340 -2.84 21.68 -3.72
CA LYS A 340 -1.56 21.71 -4.45
C LYS A 340 -0.92 20.33 -4.55
N GLY A 341 -1.31 19.38 -3.71
CA GLY A 341 -0.69 18.05 -3.60
C GLY A 341 0.39 17.98 -2.52
N GLY A 342 0.31 18.84 -1.51
CA GLY A 342 1.27 18.95 -0.41
C GLY A 342 0.62 18.93 0.98
N PRO A 343 1.30 19.46 2.02
CA PRO A 343 2.63 20.10 1.94
C PRO A 343 3.73 19.09 1.58
N ASN A 344 4.75 19.55 0.86
CA ASN A 344 5.95 18.76 0.59
C ASN A 344 7.15 19.72 0.51
N TRP A 345 8.15 19.51 1.36
CA TRP A 345 9.23 20.47 1.56
C TRP A 345 10.19 20.56 0.36
N VAL A 346 10.30 19.50 -0.44
CA VAL A 346 11.03 19.49 -1.73
C VAL A 346 10.13 19.82 -2.93
N LYS A 347 8.88 20.22 -2.68
CA LYS A 347 7.86 20.56 -3.70
C LYS A 347 7.57 19.42 -4.68
N ASN A 348 7.76 18.17 -4.25
CA ASN A 348 7.39 16.99 -5.02
C ASN A 348 5.92 16.66 -4.81
N TYR A 349 5.05 17.50 -5.35
CA TYR A 349 3.62 17.36 -5.18
C TYR A 349 3.05 16.24 -6.04
N VAL A 350 2.09 15.51 -5.49
CA VAL A 350 1.37 14.40 -6.15
C VAL A 350 -0.13 14.52 -5.90
N ASP A 351 -0.95 13.66 -6.49
CA ASP A 351 -2.38 13.58 -6.17
C ASP A 351 -2.63 12.65 -4.97
N SER A 352 -3.82 12.72 -4.39
CA SER A 352 -4.28 11.83 -3.33
C SER A 352 -5.75 11.49 -3.55
N PRO A 353 -6.25 10.31 -3.13
CA PRO A 353 -7.67 9.99 -3.21
C PRO A 353 -8.59 10.95 -2.42
N VAL A 354 -8.07 11.69 -1.44
CA VAL A 354 -8.80 12.75 -0.74
C VAL A 354 -8.01 14.05 -0.77
N ILE A 355 -8.67 15.13 -1.20
CA ILE A 355 -8.09 16.47 -1.25
C ILE A 355 -8.77 17.37 -0.24
N VAL A 356 -7.99 18.03 0.63
CA VAL A 356 -8.49 18.93 1.68
C VAL A 356 -8.41 20.38 1.21
N ASP A 357 -9.50 21.13 1.42
CA ASP A 357 -9.57 22.58 1.28
C ASP A 357 -9.95 23.17 2.63
N SER A 358 -8.93 23.40 3.46
CA SER A 358 -9.08 23.88 4.85
C SER A 358 -9.68 25.27 4.93
N SER A 359 -9.52 26.10 3.88
CA SER A 359 -10.14 27.44 3.81
C SER A 359 -11.67 27.41 3.82
N LYS A 360 -12.26 26.27 3.44
CA LYS A 360 -13.72 26.05 3.38
C LYS A 360 -14.20 24.99 4.37
N ASP A 361 -13.30 24.39 5.16
CA ASP A 361 -13.59 23.23 6.01
C ASP A 361 -14.24 22.05 5.26
N VAL A 362 -13.77 21.80 4.03
CA VAL A 362 -14.27 20.70 3.18
C VAL A 362 -13.14 19.79 2.68
N PHE A 363 -13.51 18.59 2.26
CA PHE A 363 -12.63 17.67 1.55
C PHE A 363 -13.36 17.05 0.36
N TYR A 364 -12.61 16.77 -0.70
CA TYR A 364 -13.09 16.18 -1.95
C TYR A 364 -12.61 14.74 -2.05
N LYS A 365 -13.56 13.81 -2.22
CA LYS A 365 -13.25 12.41 -2.49
C LYS A 365 -13.10 12.22 -4.00
N GLN A 366 -11.87 11.98 -4.44
CA GLN A 366 -11.52 11.83 -5.86
C GLN A 366 -12.06 10.51 -6.44
N PRO A 367 -12.14 10.34 -7.77
CA PRO A 367 -12.43 9.05 -8.38
C PRO A 367 -11.54 7.91 -7.86
N MET A 368 -10.23 8.17 -7.63
CA MET A 368 -9.28 7.23 -7.03
C MET A 368 -9.80 6.60 -5.73
N PHE A 369 -10.47 7.38 -4.88
CA PHE A 369 -11.05 6.91 -3.62
C PHE A 369 -12.09 5.81 -3.86
N TYR A 370 -12.99 6.01 -4.84
CA TYR A 370 -14.04 5.04 -5.14
C TYR A 370 -13.49 3.83 -5.89
N HIS A 371 -12.49 4.01 -6.76
CA HIS A 371 -11.81 2.90 -7.42
C HIS A 371 -11.07 2.00 -6.43
N LEU A 372 -10.34 2.57 -5.45
CA LEU A 372 -9.76 1.81 -4.33
C LEU A 372 -10.85 1.16 -3.46
N GLY A 373 -11.99 1.83 -3.32
CA GLY A 373 -13.16 1.35 -2.58
C GLY A 373 -13.78 0.07 -3.11
N HIS A 374 -13.74 -0.16 -4.43
CA HIS A 374 -14.23 -1.40 -5.05
C HIS A 374 -13.42 -2.64 -4.66
N PHE A 375 -12.23 -2.49 -4.10
CA PHE A 375 -11.42 -3.60 -3.61
C PHE A 375 -11.46 -3.66 -2.09
N SER A 376 -11.01 -2.58 -1.45
CA SER A 376 -10.87 -2.49 0.02
C SER A 376 -12.15 -2.84 0.78
N LYS A 377 -13.29 -2.30 0.35
CA LYS A 377 -14.57 -2.51 1.03
C LYS A 377 -15.04 -3.95 0.98
N PHE A 378 -14.80 -4.63 -0.14
CA PHE A 378 -15.43 -5.91 -0.45
C PHE A 378 -14.49 -7.10 -0.28
N ILE A 379 -13.17 -6.89 -0.31
CA ILE A 379 -12.14 -7.92 -0.17
C ILE A 379 -11.45 -7.76 1.20
N PRO A 380 -12.04 -8.28 2.31
CA PRO A 380 -11.43 -8.25 3.64
C PRO A 380 -10.11 -9.03 3.70
N GLU A 381 -9.31 -8.74 4.72
CA GLU A 381 -8.14 -9.55 5.08
C GLU A 381 -8.50 -11.04 5.18
N GLY A 382 -7.62 -11.91 4.68
CA GLY A 382 -7.81 -13.35 4.66
C GLY A 382 -8.61 -13.86 3.46
N SER A 383 -9.21 -12.98 2.65
CA SER A 383 -9.80 -13.39 1.37
C SER A 383 -8.76 -14.07 0.50
N GLN A 384 -9.14 -15.08 -0.27
CA GLN A 384 -8.23 -15.81 -1.15
C GLN A 384 -8.59 -15.56 -2.61
N ARG A 385 -7.62 -15.15 -3.42
CA ARG A 385 -7.85 -15.01 -4.87
C ARG A 385 -8.12 -16.38 -5.48
N VAL A 386 -9.11 -16.46 -6.36
CA VAL A 386 -9.55 -17.69 -7.04
C VAL A 386 -9.44 -17.59 -8.54
N GLY A 387 -9.53 -18.73 -9.22
CA GLY A 387 -9.52 -18.80 -10.67
C GLY A 387 -10.76 -18.16 -11.28
N LEU A 388 -10.56 -17.44 -12.39
CA LEU A 388 -11.62 -16.93 -13.23
C LEU A 388 -11.26 -17.16 -14.70
N HIS A 389 -12.09 -17.90 -15.41
CA HIS A 389 -11.90 -18.22 -16.82
C HIS A 389 -12.82 -17.36 -17.68
N SER A 390 -12.28 -16.73 -18.72
CA SER A 390 -13.07 -15.99 -19.71
C SER A 390 -13.33 -16.87 -20.92
N SER A 391 -14.60 -17.02 -21.34
CA SER A 391 -14.97 -17.88 -22.48
C SER A 391 -14.39 -17.44 -23.82
N ARG A 392 -14.04 -16.16 -23.96
CA ARG A 392 -13.41 -15.60 -25.15
C ARG A 392 -12.50 -14.44 -24.78
N ARG A 393 -11.48 -14.23 -25.60
CA ARG A 393 -10.69 -13.01 -25.58
C ARG A 393 -11.47 -11.94 -26.32
N CYS A 394 -11.99 -10.96 -25.61
CA CYS A 394 -12.68 -9.85 -26.23
C CYS A 394 -11.64 -8.87 -26.81
N LEU A 395 -11.53 -8.82 -28.13
CA LEU A 395 -10.56 -7.94 -28.79
C LEU A 395 -10.96 -6.46 -28.69
N THR A 396 -12.24 -6.17 -28.52
CA THR A 396 -12.80 -4.80 -28.44
C THR A 396 -13.13 -4.34 -27.02
N CYS A 397 -13.28 -5.25 -26.06
CA CYS A 397 -13.56 -4.90 -24.66
C CYS A 397 -12.35 -5.19 -23.76
N GLN A 398 -11.80 -4.12 -23.19
CA GLN A 398 -10.66 -4.15 -22.28
C GLN A 398 -11.09 -4.46 -20.84
N LEU A 399 -11.97 -5.46 -20.67
CA LEU A 399 -12.43 -5.84 -19.34
C LEU A 399 -11.30 -6.46 -18.55
N GLN A 400 -11.11 -5.97 -17.33
CA GLN A 400 -10.17 -6.51 -16.38
C GLN A 400 -10.93 -6.95 -15.13
N HIS A 401 -10.52 -8.06 -14.55
CA HIS A 401 -11.28 -8.67 -13.47
C HIS A 401 -10.41 -9.45 -12.50
N VAL A 402 -10.90 -9.56 -11.27
CA VAL A 402 -10.37 -10.45 -10.25
C VAL A 402 -11.52 -11.01 -9.42
N ALA A 403 -11.37 -12.25 -8.99
CA ALA A 403 -12.30 -12.89 -8.07
C ALA A 403 -11.60 -13.31 -6.79
N ALA A 404 -12.27 -13.12 -5.65
CA ALA A 404 -11.79 -13.53 -4.35
C ALA A 404 -12.90 -14.24 -3.56
N LEU A 405 -12.53 -15.30 -2.85
CA LEU A 405 -13.35 -15.97 -1.84
C LEU A 405 -13.06 -15.36 -0.48
N ARG A 406 -14.07 -14.80 0.17
CA ARG A 406 -13.97 -14.21 1.51
C ARG A 406 -13.88 -15.29 2.59
N PRO A 407 -13.35 -14.97 3.78
CA PRO A 407 -13.32 -15.90 4.91
C PRO A 407 -14.70 -16.41 5.36
N ASP A 408 -15.76 -15.62 5.13
CA ASP A 408 -17.16 -16.00 5.42
C ASP A 408 -17.82 -16.85 4.32
N GLY A 409 -17.05 -17.26 3.31
CA GLY A 409 -17.52 -18.09 2.19
C GLY A 409 -18.18 -17.31 1.05
N ALA A 410 -18.35 -15.99 1.16
CA ALA A 410 -18.91 -15.17 0.09
C ALA A 410 -17.90 -14.94 -1.04
N LEU A 411 -18.39 -14.82 -2.28
CA LEU A 411 -17.58 -14.53 -3.46
C LEU A 411 -17.69 -13.07 -3.84
N VAL A 412 -16.56 -12.48 -4.21
CA VAL A 412 -16.46 -11.11 -4.70
C VAL A 412 -15.80 -11.13 -6.07
N LEU A 413 -16.43 -10.47 -7.03
CA LEU A 413 -15.91 -10.25 -8.38
C LEU A 413 -15.83 -8.74 -8.60
N VAL A 414 -14.64 -8.24 -8.91
CA VAL A 414 -14.43 -6.86 -9.33
C VAL A 414 -14.18 -6.85 -10.82
N VAL A 415 -14.88 -5.98 -11.55
CA VAL A 415 -14.74 -5.81 -13.00
C VAL A 415 -14.52 -4.34 -13.31
N LEU A 416 -13.48 -4.05 -14.09
CA LEU A 416 -13.18 -2.74 -14.65
C LEU A 416 -13.41 -2.77 -16.15
N ASN A 417 -14.21 -1.83 -16.64
CA ASN A 417 -14.23 -1.45 -18.04
C ASN A 417 -13.56 -0.08 -18.15
N LYS A 418 -12.45 0.00 -18.89
CA LYS A 418 -11.58 1.19 -18.93
C LYS A 418 -12.20 2.33 -19.72
#